data_AF-A0A502GDS0-F1
#
_entry.id   AF-A0A502GDS0-F1
#
_cell.length_a   1.000
_cell.length_b   1.000
_cell.length_c   1.000
_cell.angle_alpha   90.00
_cell.angle_beta   90.00
_cell.angle_gamma   90.00
#
_symmetry.space_group_name_H-M   'P 1'
#
loop_
_entity.id
_entity.type
_entity.pdbx_description
1 polymer ?
#
loop_
_entity_poly.entity_id
_entity_poly.type
_entity_poly.pdbx_seq_one_letter_code
_entity_poly.pdbx_strand_id
1 'polypeptide(L)'
;MFSPTVPLLPYAQATATQRAQALHYLQARLQHHFPTLPERAFVRALAECRPPLLLAGAQVALARPDLTQLVQYLGHAPELPVLDPPLFGGPALALAQYVWQTSELAVGALTELASAPSPRCGPRLGALLRRTARLCPLAEQVVQAQRWDLPGGPPLPPGVPGGGPVPGSPAVEGLLQRLVPVAAPPIR
;
A
#
# COMPACT_ATOMS: atom_id res chain seq x y z
N MET A 1 -20.22 -31.33 -12.84
CA MET A 1 -20.92 -30.59 -11.77
C MET A 1 -21.13 -29.17 -12.26
N PHE A 2 -22.37 -28.79 -12.57
CA PHE A 2 -22.69 -27.45 -13.07
C PHE A 2 -22.74 -26.48 -11.90
N SER A 3 -21.78 -25.56 -11.80
CA SER A 3 -21.94 -24.39 -10.95
C SER A 3 -23.01 -23.51 -11.59
N PRO A 4 -24.13 -23.18 -10.92
CA PRO A 4 -25.06 -22.21 -11.46
C PRO A 4 -24.33 -20.88 -11.59
N THR A 5 -24.22 -20.36 -12.82
CA THR A 5 -23.68 -19.04 -13.09
C THR A 5 -24.58 -18.03 -12.40
N VAL A 6 -24.16 -17.52 -11.24
CA VAL A 6 -24.92 -16.49 -10.50
C VAL A 6 -25.00 -15.25 -11.40
N PRO A 7 -26.20 -14.80 -11.82
CA PRO A 7 -26.33 -13.67 -12.71
C PRO A 7 -25.77 -12.40 -12.07
N LEU A 8 -25.00 -11.66 -12.87
CA LEU A 8 -24.26 -10.48 -12.43
C LEU A 8 -24.92 -9.25 -13.05
N LEU A 9 -25.39 -8.34 -12.19
CA LEU A 9 -26.17 -7.18 -12.56
C LEU A 9 -25.35 -5.90 -12.32
N PRO A 10 -25.10 -5.07 -13.35
CA PRO A 10 -24.47 -3.77 -13.17
C PRO A 10 -25.27 -2.87 -12.23
N TYR A 11 -24.62 -2.22 -11.25
CA TYR A 11 -25.30 -1.38 -10.25
C TYR A 11 -26.17 -0.26 -10.86
N ALA A 12 -25.71 0.30 -11.98
CA ALA A 12 -26.42 1.34 -12.71
C ALA A 12 -27.81 0.88 -13.21
N GLN A 13 -27.96 -0.42 -13.48
CA GLN A 13 -29.20 -1.05 -13.96
C GLN A 13 -30.04 -1.64 -12.83
N ALA A 14 -29.53 -1.63 -11.59
CA ALA A 14 -30.24 -2.17 -10.44
C ALA A 14 -31.49 -1.33 -10.10
N THR A 15 -32.59 -2.02 -9.82
CA THR A 15 -33.84 -1.39 -9.36
C THR A 15 -33.66 -0.78 -7.97
N ALA A 16 -34.58 0.11 -7.56
CA ALA A 16 -34.57 0.70 -6.23
C ALA A 16 -34.56 -0.39 -5.13
N THR A 17 -35.36 -1.44 -5.30
CA THR A 17 -35.41 -2.57 -4.37
C THR A 17 -34.07 -3.32 -4.30
N GLN A 18 -33.43 -3.59 -5.44
CA GLN A 18 -32.13 -4.27 -5.46
C GLN A 18 -31.03 -3.41 -4.83
N ARG A 19 -31.06 -2.10 -5.03
CA ARG A 19 -30.12 -1.17 -4.39
C ARG A 19 -30.34 -1.12 -2.87
N ALA A 20 -31.59 -1.11 -2.41
CA ALA A 20 -31.91 -1.19 -0.99
C ALA A 20 -31.46 -2.52 -0.37
N GLN A 21 -31.62 -3.64 -1.08
CA GLN A 21 -31.12 -4.94 -0.65
C GLN A 21 -29.58 -4.98 -0.59
N ALA A 22 -28.89 -4.39 -1.58
CA ALA A 22 -27.43 -4.28 -1.56
C ALA A 22 -26.92 -3.45 -0.37
N LEU A 23 -27.60 -2.34 -0.07
CA LEU A 23 -27.32 -1.51 1.11
C LEU A 23 -27.49 -2.30 2.39
N HIS A 24 -28.64 -2.97 2.55
CA HIS A 24 -28.93 -3.77 3.73
C HIS A 24 -27.91 -4.92 3.91
N TYR A 25 -27.55 -5.60 2.82
CA TYR A 25 -26.50 -6.62 2.82
C TYR A 25 -25.16 -6.05 3.28
N LEU A 26 -24.75 -4.90 2.75
CA LEU A 26 -23.49 -4.25 3.09
C LEU A 26 -23.45 -3.82 4.56
N GLN A 27 -24.53 -3.20 5.06
CA GLN A 27 -24.67 -2.81 6.46
C GLN A 27 -24.61 -4.02 7.37
N ALA A 28 -25.43 -5.05 7.13
CA ALA A 28 -25.46 -6.25 7.96
C ALA A 28 -24.09 -6.93 8.06
N ARG A 29 -23.30 -6.90 6.98
CA ARG A 29 -21.98 -7.52 6.93
C ARG A 29 -20.87 -6.68 7.55
N LEU A 30 -20.94 -5.35 7.47
CA LEU A 30 -19.84 -4.45 7.84
C LEU A 30 -20.12 -3.59 9.08
N GLN A 31 -21.35 -3.55 9.59
CA GLN A 31 -21.71 -2.74 10.75
C GLN A 31 -20.87 -3.06 11.99
N HIS A 32 -20.48 -4.33 12.18
CA HIS A 32 -19.59 -4.71 13.29
C HIS A 32 -18.16 -4.18 13.11
N HIS A 33 -17.72 -3.92 11.88
CA HIS A 33 -16.39 -3.37 11.59
C HIS A 33 -16.38 -1.83 11.61
N PHE A 34 -17.50 -1.20 11.26
CA PHE A 34 -17.68 0.24 11.23
C PHE A 34 -18.89 0.69 12.07
N PRO A 35 -18.89 0.44 13.39
CA PRO A 35 -20.07 0.65 14.23
C PRO A 35 -20.50 2.11 14.35
N THR A 36 -19.58 3.04 14.12
CA THR A 36 -19.83 4.49 14.20
C THR A 36 -20.25 5.09 12.86
N LEU A 37 -20.18 4.35 11.75
CA LEU A 37 -20.54 4.91 10.45
C LEU A 37 -22.05 5.02 10.27
N PRO A 38 -22.56 6.20 9.88
CA PRO A 38 -23.98 6.36 9.56
C PRO A 38 -24.32 5.71 8.21
N GLU A 39 -25.59 5.35 8.02
CA GLU A 39 -26.10 4.77 6.76
C GLU A 39 -25.70 5.54 5.50
N ARG A 40 -25.71 6.88 5.57
CA ARG A 40 -25.29 7.75 4.46
C ARG A 40 -23.90 7.42 3.90
N ALA A 41 -22.98 6.95 4.74
CA ALA A 41 -21.63 6.57 4.31
C ALA A 41 -21.65 5.29 3.45
N PHE A 42 -22.50 4.32 3.81
CA PHE A 42 -22.70 3.08 3.04
C PHE A 42 -23.42 3.35 1.72
N VAL A 43 -24.43 4.23 1.72
CA VAL A 43 -25.12 4.68 0.50
C VAL A 43 -24.13 5.35 -0.46
N ARG A 44 -23.31 6.27 0.06
CA ARG A 44 -22.24 6.93 -0.72
C ARG A 44 -21.26 5.92 -1.29
N ALA A 45 -20.78 4.97 -0.48
CA ALA A 45 -19.85 3.94 -0.94
C ALA A 45 -20.41 3.12 -2.11
N LEU A 46 -21.68 2.70 -2.05
CA LEU A 46 -22.32 1.98 -3.16
C LEU A 46 -22.50 2.87 -4.41
N ALA A 47 -22.84 4.15 -4.23
CA ALA A 47 -23.04 5.08 -5.34
C ALA A 47 -21.73 5.45 -6.07
N GLU A 48 -20.63 5.54 -5.33
CA GLU A 48 -19.29 5.87 -5.85
C GLU A 48 -18.60 4.65 -6.45
N CYS A 49 -18.56 3.52 -5.73
CA CYS A 49 -17.90 2.32 -6.22
C CYS A 49 -18.71 1.55 -7.27
N ARG A 50 -20.04 1.72 -7.30
CA ARG A 50 -20.98 1.08 -8.25
C ARG A 50 -20.71 -0.41 -8.48
N PRO A 51 -20.57 -1.22 -7.42
CA PRO A 51 -20.14 -2.59 -7.53
C PRO A 51 -21.19 -3.44 -8.28
N PRO A 52 -20.78 -4.38 -9.14
CA PRO A 52 -21.73 -5.33 -9.70
C PRO A 52 -22.42 -6.14 -8.59
N LEU A 53 -23.71 -6.39 -8.79
CA LEU A 53 -24.55 -7.12 -7.85
C LEU A 53 -24.68 -8.58 -8.31
N LEU A 54 -24.45 -9.52 -7.40
CA LEU A 54 -24.69 -10.93 -7.63
C LEU A 54 -26.12 -11.27 -7.22
N LEU A 55 -26.91 -11.80 -8.15
CA LEU A 55 -28.31 -12.14 -7.93
C LEU A 55 -28.44 -13.63 -7.61
N ALA A 56 -28.73 -13.97 -6.36
CA ALA A 56 -29.03 -15.34 -5.92
C ALA A 56 -30.53 -15.47 -5.66
N GLY A 57 -31.31 -15.69 -6.73
CA GLY A 57 -32.78 -15.69 -6.65
C GLY A 57 -33.31 -14.31 -6.25
N ALA A 58 -33.98 -14.21 -5.11
CA ALA A 58 -34.51 -12.95 -4.57
C ALA A 58 -33.48 -12.15 -3.73
N GLN A 59 -32.28 -12.69 -3.54
CA GLN A 59 -31.23 -12.08 -2.71
C GLN A 59 -30.16 -11.40 -3.57
N VAL A 60 -29.63 -10.30 -3.04
CA VAL A 60 -28.51 -9.56 -3.62
C VAL A 60 -27.28 -9.78 -2.74
N ALA A 61 -26.15 -10.10 -3.38
CA ALA A 61 -24.85 -10.21 -2.73
C ALA A 61 -23.79 -9.42 -3.53
N LEU A 62 -22.60 -9.28 -2.93
CA LEU A 62 -21.44 -8.64 -3.55
C LEU A 62 -20.32 -9.68 -3.69
N ALA A 63 -19.54 -9.59 -4.76
CA ALA A 63 -18.36 -10.42 -4.88
C ALA A 63 -17.31 -9.97 -3.85
N ARG A 64 -16.45 -10.91 -3.42
CA ARG A 64 -15.36 -10.63 -2.48
C ARG A 64 -14.43 -9.47 -2.89
N PRO A 65 -13.98 -9.33 -4.16
CA PRO A 65 -13.14 -8.19 -4.54
C PRO A 65 -13.88 -6.86 -4.39
N ASP A 66 -15.16 -6.79 -4.79
CA ASP A 66 -15.96 -5.57 -4.67
C ASP A 66 -16.20 -5.20 -3.20
N LEU A 67 -16.48 -6.19 -2.36
CA LEU A 67 -16.59 -5.98 -0.92
C LEU A 67 -15.28 -5.45 -0.32
N THR A 68 -14.14 -5.95 -0.79
CA THR A 68 -12.83 -5.46 -0.34
C THR A 68 -12.64 -3.98 -0.68
N GLN A 69 -12.99 -3.58 -1.90
CA GLN A 69 -12.91 -2.18 -2.33
C GLN A 69 -13.85 -1.28 -1.52
N LEU A 70 -15.09 -1.72 -1.27
CA LEU A 70 -16.04 -0.99 -0.43
C LEU A 70 -15.55 -0.83 1.01
N VAL A 71 -14.97 -1.88 1.60
CA VAL A 71 -14.37 -1.82 2.94
C VAL A 71 -13.22 -0.81 2.96
N GLN A 72 -12.36 -0.82 1.95
CA GLN A 72 -11.28 0.16 1.84
C GLN A 72 -11.82 1.59 1.70
N TYR A 73 -12.84 1.80 0.86
CA TYR A 73 -13.46 3.11 0.70
C TYR A 73 -14.09 3.61 2.01
N LEU A 74 -14.85 2.76 2.70
CA LEU A 74 -15.45 3.07 4.00
C LEU A 74 -14.40 3.32 5.08
N GLY A 75 -13.27 2.63 5.04
CA GLY A 75 -12.13 2.86 5.95
C GLY A 75 -11.49 4.24 5.82
N HIS A 76 -11.75 4.96 4.72
CA HIS A 76 -11.31 6.35 4.51
C HIS A 76 -12.46 7.36 4.65
N ALA A 77 -13.61 6.93 5.17
CA ALA A 77 -14.74 7.82 5.36
C ALA A 77 -14.40 8.93 6.38
N PRO A 78 -14.68 10.21 6.07
CA PRO A 78 -14.36 11.33 6.97
C PRO A 78 -15.14 11.29 8.29
N GLU A 79 -16.20 10.48 8.36
CA GLU A 79 -16.96 10.24 9.58
C GLU A 79 -16.23 9.32 10.58
N LEU A 80 -15.15 8.64 10.19
CA LEU A 80 -14.35 7.83 11.09
C LEU A 80 -13.37 8.70 11.90
N PRO A 81 -13.10 8.34 13.16
CA PRO A 81 -12.05 9.00 13.93
C PRO A 81 -10.70 8.78 13.26
N VAL A 82 -9.96 9.87 13.06
CA VAL A 82 -8.58 9.82 12.57
C VAL A 82 -7.66 9.51 13.75
N LEU A 83 -6.90 8.43 13.63
CA LEU A 83 -5.87 8.07 14.60
C LEU A 83 -4.55 8.76 14.20
N ASP A 84 -3.88 9.35 15.19
CA ASP A 84 -2.56 9.95 15.04
C ASP A 84 -1.61 9.38 16.10
N PRO A 85 -0.65 8.50 15.75
CA PRO A 85 -0.37 8.00 14.40
C PRO A 85 -1.45 7.03 13.89
N PRO A 86 -1.60 6.88 12.56
CA PRO A 86 -2.54 5.92 11.98
C PRO A 86 -2.17 4.48 12.33
N LEU A 87 -3.17 3.60 12.39
CA LEU A 87 -2.94 2.17 12.58
C LEU A 87 -2.50 1.52 11.27
N PHE A 88 -1.32 0.89 11.31
CA PHE A 88 -0.81 0.11 10.20
C PHE A 88 -1.02 -1.38 10.45
N GLY A 89 -1.67 -2.05 9.50
CA GLY A 89 -1.83 -3.51 9.57
C GLY A 89 -0.52 -4.25 9.28
N GLY A 90 -0.45 -5.53 9.69
CA GLY A 90 0.72 -6.39 9.45
C GLY A 90 1.25 -6.40 8.00
N PRO A 91 0.40 -6.43 6.95
CA PRO A 91 0.87 -6.34 5.57
C PRO A 91 1.57 -5.02 5.23
N ALA A 92 1.10 -3.90 5.78
CA ALA A 92 1.73 -2.59 5.58
C ALA A 92 3.11 -2.56 6.24
N LEU A 93 3.23 -3.14 7.44
CA LEU A 93 4.50 -3.27 8.13
C LEU A 93 5.48 -4.18 7.38
N ALA A 94 5.03 -5.34 6.88
CA ALA A 94 5.87 -6.23 6.09
C ALA A 94 6.40 -5.53 4.82
N LEU A 95 5.54 -4.77 4.14
CA LEU A 95 5.95 -3.98 2.98
C LEU A 95 6.93 -2.85 3.36
N ALA A 96 6.69 -2.17 4.49
CA ALA A 96 7.57 -1.12 4.98
C ALA A 96 8.96 -1.67 5.34
N GLN A 97 9.03 -2.81 6.04
CA GLN A 97 10.27 -3.53 6.33
C GLN A 97 11.00 -3.93 5.04
N TYR A 98 10.28 -4.47 4.05
CA TYR A 98 10.85 -4.84 2.76
C TYR A 98 11.45 -3.62 2.04
N VAL A 99 10.73 -2.49 1.99
CA VAL A 99 11.22 -1.25 1.37
C VAL A 99 12.44 -0.73 2.11
N TRP A 100 12.41 -0.68 3.45
CA TRP A 100 13.53 -0.25 4.27
C TRP A 100 14.78 -1.10 4.01
N GLN A 101 14.65 -2.43 4.09
CA GLN A 101 15.75 -3.36 3.88
C GLN A 101 16.30 -3.27 2.45
N THR A 102 15.44 -3.05 1.46
CA THR A 102 15.86 -2.84 0.07
C THR A 102 16.72 -1.59 -0.05
N SER A 103 16.40 -0.51 0.67
CA SER A 103 17.20 0.71 0.69
C SER A 103 18.56 0.50 1.34
N GLU A 104 18.63 -0.19 2.48
CA GLU A 104 19.89 -0.56 3.14
C GLU A 104 20.78 -1.40 2.21
N LEU A 105 20.23 -2.43 1.57
CA LEU A 105 20.95 -3.28 0.63
C LEU A 105 21.43 -2.48 -0.60
N ALA A 106 20.62 -1.57 -1.11
CA ALA A 106 21.01 -0.71 -2.23
C ALA A 106 22.19 0.20 -1.88
N VAL A 107 22.25 0.70 -0.64
CA VAL A 107 23.38 1.51 -0.17
C VAL A 107 24.64 0.67 0.04
N GLY A 108 24.51 -0.55 0.56
CA GLY A 108 25.62 -1.51 0.62
C GLY A 108 26.21 -1.76 -0.77
N ALA A 109 25.34 -2.10 -1.73
CA ALA A 109 25.73 -2.32 -3.12
C ALA A 109 26.35 -1.07 -3.78
N LEU A 110 25.84 0.14 -3.47
CA LEU A 110 26.44 1.40 -3.93
C LEU A 110 27.88 1.56 -3.42
N THR A 111 28.12 1.22 -2.17
CA THR A 111 29.44 1.33 -1.54
C THR A 111 30.43 0.38 -2.21
N GLU A 112 30.01 -0.86 -2.47
CA GLU A 112 30.80 -1.86 -3.20
C GLU A 112 31.11 -1.39 -4.63
N LEU A 113 30.09 -0.95 -5.37
CA LEU A 113 30.25 -0.47 -6.74
C LEU A 113 31.18 0.74 -6.83
N ALA A 114 31.11 1.67 -5.86
CA ALA A 114 31.96 2.85 -5.81
C ALA A 114 33.42 2.56 -5.45
N SER A 115 33.69 1.37 -4.87
CA SER A 115 35.04 0.90 -4.55
C SER A 115 35.75 0.26 -5.76
N ALA A 116 35.02 -0.01 -6.85
CA ALA A 116 35.59 -0.59 -8.06
C ALA A 116 36.55 0.37 -8.78
N PRO A 117 37.54 -0.14 -9.55
CA PRO A 117 38.57 0.69 -10.22
C PRO A 117 38.03 1.64 -11.30
N SER A 118 36.81 1.43 -11.79
CA SER A 118 36.14 2.26 -12.79
C SER A 118 34.63 2.26 -12.53
N PRO A 119 34.18 2.99 -11.49
CA PRO A 119 32.81 2.93 -11.02
C PRO A 119 31.92 3.72 -11.98
N ARG A 120 31.35 3.06 -12.98
CA ARG A 120 30.38 3.66 -13.91
C ARG A 120 29.17 2.77 -14.09
N CYS A 121 28.00 3.34 -13.88
CA CYS A 121 26.72 2.68 -14.13
C CYS A 121 26.05 3.30 -15.35
N GLY A 122 25.43 2.46 -16.19
CA GLY A 122 24.54 2.95 -17.24
C GLY A 122 23.33 3.69 -16.67
N PRO A 123 22.63 4.51 -17.47
CA PRO A 123 21.58 5.42 -16.99
C PRO A 123 20.42 4.69 -16.30
N ARG A 124 20.04 3.49 -16.76
CA ARG A 124 18.96 2.68 -16.16
C ARG A 124 19.35 2.15 -14.77
N LEU A 125 20.57 1.64 -14.63
CA LEU A 125 21.09 1.18 -13.35
C LEU A 125 21.24 2.37 -12.38
N GLY A 126 21.71 3.51 -12.87
CA GLY A 126 21.79 4.73 -12.08
C GLY A 126 20.43 5.21 -11.56
N ALA A 127 19.39 5.18 -12.40
CA ALA A 127 18.03 5.52 -11.99
C ALA A 127 17.48 4.54 -10.95
N LEU A 128 17.74 3.23 -11.11
CA LEU A 128 17.36 2.21 -10.13
C LEU A 128 18.02 2.49 -8.78
N LEU A 129 19.34 2.67 -8.75
CA LEU A 129 20.10 2.92 -7.53
C LEU A 129 19.64 4.21 -6.82
N ARG A 130 19.38 5.29 -7.57
CA ARG A 130 18.80 6.53 -7.00
C ARG A 130 17.43 6.31 -6.38
N ARG A 131 16.60 5.46 -6.99
CA ARG A 131 15.26 5.16 -6.49
C ARG A 131 15.30 4.28 -5.24
N THR A 132 16.16 3.27 -5.22
CA THR A 132 16.20 2.29 -4.13
C THR A 132 17.01 2.78 -2.94
N ALA A 133 18.10 3.53 -3.14
CA ALA A 133 18.95 4.02 -2.04
C ALA A 133 18.35 5.19 -1.25
N ARG A 134 17.19 5.72 -1.68
CA ARG A 134 16.43 6.71 -0.93
C ARG A 134 15.42 6.01 -0.03
N LEU A 135 15.41 6.39 1.23
CA LEU A 135 14.42 5.91 2.18
C LEU A 135 13.03 6.44 1.81
N CYS A 136 12.02 5.57 1.89
CA CYS A 136 10.63 5.97 1.76
C CYS A 136 10.11 6.49 3.12
N PRO A 137 9.73 7.78 3.26
CA PRO A 137 9.29 8.33 4.55
C PRO A 137 8.08 7.59 5.14
N LEU A 138 7.20 7.09 4.30
CA LEU A 138 6.05 6.29 4.74
C LEU A 138 6.49 4.94 5.33
N ALA A 139 7.49 4.28 4.73
CA ALA A 139 8.01 3.03 5.27
C ALA A 139 8.67 3.27 6.63
N GLU A 140 9.38 4.38 6.79
CA GLU A 140 9.93 4.81 8.08
C GLU A 140 8.84 5.03 9.12
N GLN A 141 7.82 5.82 8.79
CA GLN A 141 6.70 6.08 9.70
C GLN A 141 6.03 4.79 10.18
N VAL A 142 5.79 3.84 9.26
CA VAL A 142 5.17 2.54 9.58
C VAL A 142 6.05 1.72 10.53
N VAL A 143 7.36 1.66 10.29
CA VAL A 143 8.32 0.91 11.12
C VAL A 143 8.45 1.55 12.50
N GLN A 144 8.49 2.88 12.58
CA GLN A 144 8.63 3.65 13.84
C GLN A 144 7.35 3.64 14.68
N ALA A 145 6.18 3.54 14.07
CA ALA A 145 4.90 3.44 14.78
C ALA A 145 4.74 2.10 15.53
N GLN A 146 5.56 1.09 15.20
CA GLN A 146 5.45 -0.24 15.78
C GLN A 146 6.18 -0.34 17.12
N ARG A 147 5.51 -0.94 18.12
CA ARG A 147 6.13 -1.35 19.38
C ARG A 147 6.72 -2.76 19.27
N TRP A 148 8.04 -2.84 19.27
CA TRP A 148 8.82 -4.08 19.13
C TRP A 148 9.00 -4.84 20.43
N ASP A 149 8.74 -4.19 21.56
CA ASP A 149 8.90 -4.71 22.92
C ASP A 149 7.70 -5.52 23.43
N LEU A 150 6.64 -5.65 22.63
CA LEU A 150 5.41 -6.33 23.03
C LEU A 150 5.36 -7.80 22.57
N PRO A 151 4.78 -8.70 23.38
CA PRO A 151 4.55 -10.08 22.97
C PRO A 151 3.60 -10.13 21.77
N GLY A 152 4.02 -10.84 20.71
CA GLY A 152 3.32 -10.86 19.42
C GLY A 152 3.81 -9.80 18.42
N GLY A 153 4.79 -8.99 18.79
CA GLY A 153 5.51 -8.12 17.87
C GLY A 153 6.17 -8.93 16.74
N PRO A 154 6.14 -8.45 15.48
CA PRO A 154 6.86 -9.09 14.40
C PRO A 154 8.37 -9.03 14.67
N PRO A 155 9.14 -10.03 14.23
CA PRO A 155 10.57 -10.05 14.45
C PRO A 155 11.21 -8.82 13.80
N LEU A 156 12.23 -8.27 14.48
CA LEU A 156 13.11 -7.29 13.87
C LEU A 156 13.76 -7.94 12.64
N PRO A 157 13.79 -7.25 11.48
CA PRO A 157 14.55 -7.76 10.35
C PRO A 157 16.01 -7.91 10.77
N PRO A 158 16.68 -9.01 10.40
CA PRO A 158 18.10 -9.18 10.70
C PRO A 158 18.89 -8.02 10.11
N GLY A 159 19.81 -7.45 10.90
CA GLY A 159 20.67 -6.36 10.46
C GLY A 159 21.53 -6.78 9.27
N VAL A 160 21.73 -5.88 8.32
CA VAL A 160 22.63 -6.12 7.19
C VAL A 160 24.09 -6.06 7.71
N PRO A 161 24.96 -7.03 7.38
CA PRO A 161 26.36 -6.96 7.77
C PRO A 161 27.05 -5.77 7.08
N GLY A 162 27.71 -4.93 7.89
CA GLY A 162 28.39 -3.72 7.42
C GLY A 162 27.50 -2.50 7.51
N GLY A 163 27.67 -1.71 8.58
CA GLY A 163 27.00 -0.42 8.78
C GLY A 163 27.46 0.61 7.74
N GLY A 164 26.86 0.56 6.56
CA GLY A 164 27.04 1.52 5.49
C GLY A 164 26.42 2.89 5.85
N PRO A 165 26.57 3.89 4.96
CA PRO A 165 25.94 5.18 5.19
C PRO A 165 24.42 5.05 5.23
N VAL A 166 23.75 5.91 6.01
CA VAL A 166 22.29 5.90 6.12
C VAL A 166 21.66 6.18 4.74
N PRO A 167 20.63 5.42 4.31
CA PRO A 167 19.90 5.71 3.08
C PRO A 167 19.46 7.17 2.96
N GLY A 168 19.63 7.76 1.77
CA GLY A 168 19.34 9.17 1.52
C GLY A 168 20.30 10.18 2.15
N SER A 169 21.35 9.75 2.87
CA SER A 169 22.35 10.66 3.44
C SER A 169 23.21 11.36 2.36
N PRO A 170 23.86 12.49 2.69
CA PRO A 170 24.79 13.16 1.78
C PRO A 170 25.92 12.25 1.27
N ALA A 171 26.33 11.25 2.07
CA ALA A 171 27.32 10.27 1.67
C ALA A 171 26.82 9.39 0.51
N VAL A 172 25.56 8.94 0.57
CA VAL A 172 24.91 8.16 -0.51
C VAL A 172 24.79 9.00 -1.78
N GLU A 173 24.41 10.27 -1.68
CA GLU A 173 24.35 11.18 -2.83
C GLU A 173 25.74 11.39 -3.46
N GLY A 174 26.79 11.49 -2.66
CA GLY A 174 28.18 11.54 -3.14
C GLY A 174 28.58 10.27 -3.90
N LEU A 175 28.20 9.08 -3.42
CA LEU A 175 28.45 7.81 -4.12
C LEU A 175 27.68 7.73 -5.45
N LEU A 176 26.42 8.17 -5.46
CA LEU A 176 25.57 8.19 -6.65
C LEU A 176 26.11 9.14 -7.74
N GLN A 177 26.63 10.30 -7.36
CA GLN A 177 27.25 11.24 -8.30
C GLN A 177 28.52 10.68 -8.93
N ARG A 178 29.33 9.93 -8.15
CA ARG A 178 30.52 9.25 -8.66
C ARG A 178 30.19 8.15 -9.67
N LEU A 179 29.13 7.40 -9.44
CA LEU A 179 28.73 6.25 -10.27
C LEU A 179 27.91 6.64 -11.52
N VAL A 180 27.19 7.74 -11.44
CA VAL A 180 26.26 8.21 -12.48
C VAL A 180 26.49 9.71 -12.70
N PRO A 181 27.44 10.09 -13.56
CA PRO A 181 27.65 11.50 -13.88
C PRO A 181 26.35 12.07 -14.43
N VAL A 182 25.90 13.19 -13.88
CA VAL A 182 24.77 13.96 -14.44
C VAL A 182 25.19 14.39 -15.84
N ALA A 183 24.41 14.03 -16.86
CA ALA A 183 24.66 14.52 -18.20
C ALA A 183 24.73 16.04 -18.17
N ALA A 184 25.84 16.61 -18.65
CA ALA A 184 25.98 18.05 -18.78
C ALA A 184 24.78 18.60 -19.58
N PRO A 185 24.21 19.75 -19.19
CA PRO A 185 23.17 20.37 -19.99
C PRO A 185 23.71 20.63 -21.40
N PRO A 186 22.88 20.46 -22.45
CA PRO A 186 23.33 20.73 -23.81
C PRO A 186 23.76 22.20 -23.90
N ILE A 187 25.00 22.41 -24.35
CA ILE A 187 25.51 23.73 -24.71
C ILE A 187 24.62 24.22 -25.86
N ARG A 188 23.90 25.32 -25.62
CA ARG A 188 23.13 26.03 -26.65
C ARG A 188 24.05 26.90 -27.49
#